data_AF-A0A397SJ84-F1
#
_entry.id   AF-A0A397SJ84-F1
#
_cell.length_a   1.000
_cell.length_b   1.000
_cell.length_c   1.000
_cell.angle_alpha   90.00
_cell.angle_beta   90.00
_cell.angle_gamma   90.00
#
_symmetry.space_group_name_H-M   'P 1'
#
loop_
_entity.id
_entity.type
_entity.pdbx_description
1 polymer ?
#
loop_
_entity_poly.entity_id
_entity_poly.type
_entity_poly.pdbx_seq_one_letter_code
_entity_poly.pdbx_strand_id
1 'polypeptide(L)' 'MGGANLELFKFSVYIFFPVATMYYFGAPEFYENHVRQIKFWPEKTNRPPTSREEILIEIEKLKAKKNIHKDHVETNNV' A
#
# COMPACT_ATOMS: atom_id res chain seq x y z
N MET A 1 2.59 13.06 -52.09
CA MET A 1 3.80 12.87 -51.26
C MET A 1 3.83 14.00 -50.22
N GLY A 2 3.35 13.73 -49.00
CA GLY A 2 3.47 14.67 -47.89
C GLY A 2 4.93 14.76 -47.48
N GLY A 3 5.62 15.78 -48.01
CA GLY A 3 7.07 15.97 -47.88
C GLY A 3 7.53 16.29 -46.46
N ALA A 4 8.79 16.75 -46.37
CA ALA A 4 9.60 16.99 -45.16
C ALA A 4 8.88 17.55 -43.91
N ASN A 5 7.80 18.31 -44.10
CA ASN A 5 6.95 18.82 -43.02
C ASN A 5 6.34 17.71 -42.13
N LEU A 6 5.94 16.57 -42.73
CA LEU A 6 5.33 15.48 -41.98
C LEU A 6 6.37 14.71 -41.15
N GLU A 7 7.62 14.69 -41.61
CA GLU A 7 8.74 14.12 -40.86
C GLU A 7 9.09 15.00 -39.68
N LEU A 8 9.22 16.31 -39.87
CA LEU A 8 9.52 17.27 -38.80
C LEU A 8 8.48 17.26 -37.68
N PHE A 9 7.19 17.10 -38.04
CA PHE A 9 6.13 16.93 -37.04
C PHE A 9 6.32 15.67 -36.20
N LYS A 10 6.55 14.51 -36.84
CA LYS A 10 6.79 13.24 -36.13
C LYS A 10 8.01 13.31 -35.22
N PHE A 11 9.11 13.91 -35.69
CA PHE A 11 10.31 14.12 -34.88
C PHE A 11 10.05 14.99 -33.66
N SER A 12 9.32 16.09 -33.84
CA SER A 12 8.94 16.97 -32.74
C SER A 12 8.07 16.24 -31.71
N VAL A 13 7.07 15.48 -32.17
CA VAL A 13 6.24 14.66 -31.28
C VAL A 13 7.09 13.64 -30.53
N TYR A 14 8.00 12.92 -31.19
CA TYR A 14 8.83 11.91 -30.53
C TYR A 14 9.83 12.49 -29.53
N ILE A 15 10.25 13.75 -29.67
CA ILE A 15 11.14 14.39 -28.70
C ILE A 15 10.33 15.03 -27.58
N PHE A 16 9.33 15.86 -27.90
CA PHE A 16 8.58 16.62 -26.91
C PHE A 16 7.62 15.76 -26.11
N PHE A 17 7.03 14.71 -26.69
CA PHE A 17 6.11 13.83 -25.96
C PHE A 17 6.77 13.14 -24.76
N PRO A 18 7.90 12.41 -24.90
CA PRO A 18 8.55 11.78 -23.75
C PRO A 18 9.14 12.82 -22.79
N VAL A 19 9.70 13.93 -23.28
CA VAL A 19 10.26 14.98 -22.42
C VAL A 19 9.18 15.65 -21.57
N ALA A 20 8.04 16.02 -22.17
CA ALA A 20 6.93 16.62 -21.45
C ALA A 20 6.28 15.64 -20.47
N THR A 21 6.14 14.38 -20.87
CA THR A 21 5.65 13.30 -19.99
C THR A 21 6.58 13.13 -18.78
N MET A 22 7.89 13.08 -19.01
CA MET A 22 8.87 12.96 -17.92
C MET A 22 8.88 14.19 -17.02
N TYR A 23 8.74 15.40 -17.56
CA TYR A 23 8.66 16.61 -16.75
C TYR A 23 7.39 16.66 -15.90
N TYR A 24 6.23 16.28 -16.46
CA TYR A 24 4.96 16.29 -15.73
C TYR A 24 4.89 15.22 -14.65
N PHE A 25 5.21 13.96 -14.99
CA PHE A 25 5.12 12.84 -14.06
C PHE A 25 6.35 12.69 -13.16
N GLY A 26 7.50 13.18 -13.60
CA GLY A 26 8.76 13.17 -12.83
C GLY A 26 8.93 14.38 -11.92
N ALA A 27 8.03 15.37 -11.99
CA ALA A 27 8.02 16.49 -11.08
C ALA A 27 7.80 16.01 -9.63
N PRO A 28 8.56 16.53 -8.64
CA PRO A 28 8.38 16.16 -7.24
C PRO A 28 6.96 16.43 -6.74
N GLU A 29 6.29 17.45 -7.30
CA GLU A 29 4.90 17.79 -7.01
C GLU A 29 3.93 16.66 -7.42
N PHE A 30 4.19 15.94 -8.51
CA PHE A 30 3.35 14.83 -8.93
C PHE A 30 3.41 13.68 -7.92
N TYR A 31 4.62 13.34 -7.46
CA TYR A 31 4.85 12.30 -6.46
C TYR A 31 4.20 12.63 -5.11
N GLU A 32 4.37 13.85 -4.62
CA GLU A 32 3.81 14.29 -3.33
C GLU A 32 2.27 14.26 -3.34
N ASN A 33 1.65 14.69 -4.44
CA ASN A 33 0.20 14.78 -4.53
C ASN A 33 -0.49 13.45 -4.82
N HIS A 34 0.12 12.57 -5.63
CA HIS A 34 -0.56 11.36 -6.12
C HIS A 34 -0.03 10.07 -5.50
N VAL A 35 1.26 9.99 -5.15
CA VAL A 35 1.88 8.74 -4.69
C VAL A 35 2.01 8.70 -3.17
N ARG A 36 2.46 9.80 -2.56
CA ARG A 36 2.73 9.84 -1.11
C ARG A 36 1.48 9.73 -0.24
N GLN A 37 0.33 10.18 -0.75
CA GLN A 37 -0.94 10.16 -0.01
C GLN A 37 -1.52 8.76 0.15
N ILE A 38 -1.02 7.77 -0.60
CA ILE A 38 -1.44 6.38 -0.45
C ILE A 38 -0.79 5.83 0.82
N LYS A 39 -1.56 5.89 1.91
CA LYS A 39 -1.17 5.28 3.18
C LYS A 39 -1.24 3.76 3.05
N PHE A 40 -0.17 3.20 2.48
CA PHE A 40 -0.04 1.78 2.19
C PHE A 40 -0.08 0.90 3.44
N TRP A 41 0.40 1.42 4.57
CA TRP A 41 0.45 0.69 5.84
C TRP A 41 -0.65 1.12 6.80
N PRO A 42 -1.29 0.18 7.52
CA PRO A 42 -2.22 0.52 8.57
C PRO A 42 -1.50 1.30 9.68
N GLU A 43 -2.09 2.43 10.08
CA GLU A 43 -1.54 3.33 11.12
C GLU A 43 -1.36 2.62 12.48
N LYS A 44 -2.16 1.57 12.71
CA LYS A 44 -2.12 0.76 13.92
C LYS A 44 -1.87 -0.69 13.51
N THR A 45 -0.61 -1.10 13.60
CA THR A 45 -0.23 -2.51 13.61
C THR A 45 -0.31 -3.02 15.05
N ASN A 46 -0.82 -4.24 15.25
CA ASN A 46 -0.77 -4.87 16.56
C ASN A 46 0.69 -4.98 17.01
N ARG A 47 1.06 -4.23 18.04
CA ARG A 47 2.41 -4.26 18.59
C ARG A 47 2.53 -5.44 19.54
N PRO A 48 3.58 -6.26 19.44
CA PRO A 48 3.80 -7.32 20.41
C PRO A 48 4.06 -6.69 21.80
N PRO A 49 3.57 -7.33 22.87
CA PRO A 49 3.86 -6.88 24.23
C PRO A 49 5.38 -6.96 24.47
N THR A 50 5.95 -5.90 25.05
CA THR A 50 7.41 -5.79 25.24
C THR A 50 7.80 -5.97 26.70
N SER A 51 6.90 -5.65 27.63
CA SER A 51 7.10 -5.88 29.06
C SER A 51 6.68 -7.30 29.47
N ARG A 52 7.35 -7.85 30.49
CA ARG A 52 7.02 -9.15 31.07
C ARG A 52 5.57 -9.23 31.57
N GLU A 53 5.07 -8.16 32.16
CA GLU A 53 3.70 -8.08 32.67
C GLU A 53 2.67 -8.13 31.55
N GLU A 54 2.90 -7.37 30.47
CA GLU A 54 2.05 -7.38 29.27
C GLU A 54 2.03 -8.76 28.60
N ILE A 55 3.17 -9.46 28.58
CA ILE A 55 3.27 -10.81 28.03
C ILE A 55 2.39 -11.79 28.81
N LEU A 56 2.40 -11.72 30.15
CA LEU A 56 1.59 -12.60 31.00
C LEU A 56 0.10 -12.36 30.78
N ILE A 57 -0.31 -11.10 30.68
CA ILE A 57 -1.70 -10.70 30.40
C ILE A 57 -2.17 -11.23 29.04
N GLU A 58 -1.34 -11.08 27.99
CA GLU A 58 -1.72 -11.56 26.66
C GLU A 58 -1.76 -13.10 26.60
N ILE A 59 -0.88 -13.80 27.33
CA ILE A 59 -0.93 -15.26 27.47
C ILE A 59 -2.25 -15.72 28.11
N GLU A 60 -2.69 -15.07 29.19
CA GLU A 60 -3.95 -15.39 29.86
C GLU A 60 -5.15 -15.18 28.92
N LYS A 61 -5.17 -14.05 28.22
CA LYS A 61 -6.18 -13.74 27.20
C LYS A 61 -6.21 -14.76 26.06
N LEU A 62 -5.04 -15.24 25.60
CA LEU A 62 -4.96 -16.28 24.57
C LEU A 62 -5.48 -17.63 25.07
N LYS A 63 -5.21 -17.99 26.33
CA LYS A 63 -5.77 -19.21 26.95
C LYS A 63 -7.29 -19.13 27.04
N ALA A 64 -7.84 -18.00 27.45
CA ALA A 64 -9.29 -17.77 27.52
C ALA A 64 -9.95 -17.91 26.12
N LYS A 65 -9.36 -17.29 25.08
CA LYS A 65 -9.84 -17.44 23.70
C LYS A 65 -9.84 -18.89 23.23
N LYS A 66 -8.82 -19.67 23.58
CA LYS A 66 -8.75 -21.09 23.23
C LYS A 66 -9.89 -21.88 23.87
N ASN A 67 -10.21 -21.61 25.13
CA ASN A 67 -11.29 -22.31 25.84
C ASN A 67 -12.64 -21.97 25.22
N ILE A 68 -12.94 -20.68 24.99
CA ILE A 68 -14.17 -20.23 24.31
C ILE A 68 -14.32 -20.91 22.93
N HIS A 69 -13.24 -21.02 22.16
CA HIS A 69 -13.27 -21.71 20.88
C HIS A 69 -13.62 -23.20 21.02
N LYS A 70 -13.08 -23.89 22.04
CA LYS A 70 -13.43 -25.28 22.32
C LYS A 70 -14.90 -25.42 22.71
N ASP A 71 -15.40 -24.55 23.58
CA ASP A 71 -16.80 -24.57 24.02
C ASP A 71 -17.75 -24.35 22.83
N HIS A 72 -17.41 -23.46 21.89
CA HIS A 72 -18.15 -23.27 20.64
C HIS A 72 -18.10 -24.50 19.73
N VAL A 73 -16.97 -25.20 19.64
CA VAL A 73 -16.88 -26.42 18.84
C VAL A 73 -17.70 -27.55 19.47
N GLU A 74 -17.70 -27.67 20.79
CA GLU A 74 -18.49 -28.68 21.51
C GLU A 74 -19.99 -28.42 21.40
N THR A 75 -20.44 -27.17 21.52
CA THR A 75 -21.86 -26.78 21.38
C THR A 75 -22.41 -26.92 19.96
N ASN A 76 -21.57 -26.82 18.92
CA ASN A 76 -22.00 -27.04 17.53
C ASN A 76 -21.96 -28.52 17.10
N ASN A 77 -21.45 -29.42 17.95
CA ASN A 77 -21.28 -30.85 17.64
C ASN A 77 -22.22 -31.75 18.47
N VAL A 78 -23.22 -31.15 19.12
CA VAL A 78 -24.35 -31.78 19.83
C VAL A 78 -25.64 -31.37 19.13
#